data_AF-A0A527VPU1-F1
#
_entry.id   AF-A0A527VPU1-F1
#
_cell.length_a   1.000
_cell.length_b   1.000
_cell.length_c   1.000
_cell.angle_alpha   90.00
_cell.angle_beta   90.00
_cell.angle_gamma   90.00
#
_symmetry.space_group_name_H-M   'P 1'
#
loop_
_entity.id
_entity.type
_entity.pdbx_description
1 polymer ?
#
loop_
_entity_poly.entity_id
_entity_poly.type
_entity_poly.pdbx_seq_one_letter_code
_entity_poly.pdbx_strand_id
1 'polypeptide(L)'
;DWHIANGARMYSAGLWYRPMIYGLPGETVEQAYVREARATRDSAGIVDVSTLGKIAVQGPDAAEFLDRVYTNMFSTLAVGKARYGLMLREDGLAFDDGTTWRLGEQEFLMT
;
A
#
# COMPACT_ATOMS: atom_id res chain seq x y z
N ASP A 1 -18.30 -6.66 -5.89
CA ASP A 1 -19.73 -6.73 -5.52
C ASP A 1 -20.06 -6.00 -4.23
N TRP A 2 -19.44 -6.34 -3.09
CA TRP A 2 -19.73 -5.68 -1.79
C TRP A 2 -19.66 -4.16 -1.87
N HIS A 3 -18.63 -3.60 -2.52
CA HIS A 3 -18.47 -2.16 -2.70
C HIS A 3 -19.70 -1.50 -3.33
N ILE A 4 -20.14 -2.01 -4.49
CA ILE A 4 -21.28 -1.46 -5.25
C ILE A 4 -22.57 -1.60 -4.44
N ALA A 5 -22.78 -2.75 -3.80
CA ALA A 5 -23.96 -3.01 -2.98
C ALA A 5 -24.05 -2.09 -1.75
N ASN A 6 -22.92 -1.56 -1.26
CA ASN A 6 -22.85 -0.66 -0.10
C ASN A 6 -22.61 0.81 -0.49
N GLY A 7 -22.98 1.19 -1.72
CA GLY A 7 -22.99 2.60 -2.13
C GLY A 7 -21.59 3.16 -2.42
N ALA A 8 -20.60 2.31 -2.69
CA ALA A 8 -19.32 2.79 -3.15
C ALA A 8 -19.47 3.51 -4.49
N ARG A 9 -19.01 4.76 -4.55
CA ARG A 9 -18.71 5.41 -5.81
C ARG A 9 -17.37 4.91 -6.29
N MET A 10 -17.36 4.21 -7.41
CA MET A 10 -16.15 3.57 -7.93
C MET A 10 -15.40 4.48 -8.91
N TYR A 11 -14.08 4.33 -9.00
CA TYR A 11 -13.25 5.05 -9.97
C TYR A 11 -12.17 4.14 -10.57
N SER A 12 -11.69 4.52 -11.76
CA SER A 12 -10.63 3.79 -12.45
C SER A 12 -9.25 4.16 -11.93
N ALA A 13 -8.48 3.15 -11.54
CA ALA A 13 -7.07 3.25 -11.15
C ALA A 13 -6.26 2.27 -12.02
N GLY A 14 -5.84 2.72 -13.20
CA GLY A 14 -5.31 1.84 -14.23
C GLY A 14 -6.39 0.91 -14.76
N LEU A 15 -6.19 -0.41 -14.64
CA LEU A 15 -7.20 -1.42 -14.98
C LEU A 15 -8.08 -1.84 -13.79
N TRP A 16 -7.75 -1.38 -12.58
CA TRP A 16 -8.56 -1.66 -11.39
C TRP A 16 -9.71 -0.66 -11.25
N TYR A 17 -10.81 -1.13 -10.66
CA TYR A 17 -11.92 -0.28 -10.25
C TYR A 17 -12.00 -0.26 -8.73
N ARG A 18 -11.70 0.88 -8.11
CA ARG A 18 -11.55 1.03 -6.65
C ARG A 18 -12.67 1.88 -6.06
N PRO A 19 -13.10 1.63 -4.81
CA PRO A 19 -14.02 2.52 -4.10
C PRO A 19 -13.32 3.86 -3.83
N MET A 20 -13.90 4.96 -4.34
CA MET A 20 -13.46 6.33 -4.07
C MET A 20 -13.98 6.82 -2.72
N ILE A 21 -15.27 6.60 -2.47
CA ILE A 21 -16.02 6.93 -1.24
C ILE A 21 -17.25 6.02 -1.12
N TYR A 22 -17.81 5.90 0.08
CA TYR A 22 -19.11 5.32 0.39
C TYR A 22 -20.05 6.44 0.86
N GLY A 23 -20.72 7.07 -0.10
CA GLY A 23 -21.51 8.28 0.13
C GLY A 23 -22.90 7.99 0.70
N LEU A 24 -23.38 8.87 1.59
CA LEU A 24 -24.78 8.88 2.01
C LEU A 24 -25.65 9.66 1.00
N PRO A 25 -26.98 9.43 0.98
CA PRO A 25 -27.88 10.17 0.09
C PRO A 25 -27.73 11.69 0.27
N GLY A 26 -27.46 12.38 -0.84
CA GLY A 26 -27.32 13.85 -0.86
C GLY A 26 -25.92 14.38 -0.50
N GLU A 27 -24.97 13.52 -0.11
CA GLU A 27 -23.59 13.96 0.13
C GLU A 27 -22.84 14.23 -1.18
N THR A 28 -22.02 15.29 -1.17
CA THR A 28 -20.95 15.44 -2.15
C THR A 28 -19.81 14.46 -1.85
N VAL A 29 -18.93 14.22 -2.83
CA VAL A 29 -17.72 13.40 -2.62
C VAL A 29 -16.86 13.97 -1.49
N GLU A 30 -16.79 15.30 -1.40
CA GLU A 30 -16.04 15.99 -0.34
C GLU A 30 -16.61 15.75 1.05
N GLN A 31 -17.93 15.90 1.21
CA GLN A 31 -18.60 15.62 2.47
C GLN A 31 -18.39 14.16 2.88
N ALA A 32 -18.46 13.23 1.93
CA ALA A 32 -18.25 11.80 2.17
C ALA A 32 -16.81 11.51 2.66
N TYR A 33 -15.76 11.95 1.94
CA TYR A 33 -14.39 11.62 2.36
C TYR A 33 -14.02 12.32 3.69
N VAL A 34 -14.54 13.52 3.96
CA VAL A 34 -14.30 14.21 5.25
C VAL A 34 -14.97 13.45 6.41
N ARG A 35 -16.21 12.99 6.21
CA ARG A 35 -16.92 12.16 7.19
C ARG A 35 -16.20 10.83 7.44
N GLU A 36 -15.79 10.15 6.38
CA GLU A 36 -15.06 8.87 6.46
C GLU A 36 -13.70 9.01 7.15
N ALA A 37 -12.94 10.06 6.81
CA ALA A 37 -11.67 10.36 7.45
C ALA A 37 -11.85 10.67 8.95
N ARG A 38 -12.89 11.44 9.30
CA ARG A 38 -13.24 11.69 10.71
C ARG A 38 -13.63 10.41 11.43
N ALA A 39 -14.53 9.60 10.87
CA ALA A 39 -14.96 8.33 11.46
C ALA A 39 -13.78 7.36 11.71
N THR A 40 -12.82 7.33 10.78
CA THR A 40 -11.59 6.52 10.91
C THR A 40 -10.72 7.00 12.08
N ARG A 41 -10.60 8.32 12.28
CA ARG A 41 -9.80 8.91 13.36
C ARG A 41 -10.48 8.86 14.72
N ASP A 42 -11.80 9.00 14.74
CA ASP A 42 -12.60 9.00 15.96
C ASP A 42 -12.85 7.58 16.48
N SER A 43 -12.81 6.57 15.59
CA SER A 43 -13.03 5.17 15.95
C SER A 43 -12.18 4.21 15.12
N ALA A 44 -12.67 3.81 13.94
CA ALA A 44 -12.01 2.83 13.06
C ALA A 44 -12.53 2.96 11.64
N GLY A 45 -11.67 2.63 10.67
CA GLY A 45 -12.01 2.58 9.25
C GLY A 45 -11.44 1.32 8.61
N ILE A 46 -12.08 0.86 7.54
CA ILE A 46 -11.62 -0.26 6.72
C ILE A 46 -11.44 0.24 5.30
N VAL A 47 -10.33 -0.16 4.67
CA VAL A 47 -10.02 0.19 3.29
C VAL A 47 -9.59 -1.07 2.53
N ASP A 48 -10.08 -1.22 1.30
CA ASP A 48 -9.63 -2.26 0.40
C ASP A 48 -8.34 -1.84 -0.31
N VAL A 49 -7.23 -2.44 0.12
CA VAL A 49 -5.87 -2.24 -0.43
C VAL A 49 -5.41 -3.42 -1.29
N SER A 50 -6.34 -4.30 -1.69
CA SER A 50 -6.01 -5.53 -2.42
C SER A 50 -5.30 -5.27 -3.75
N THR A 51 -5.46 -4.07 -4.33
CA THR A 51 -4.89 -3.69 -5.62
C THR A 51 -3.40 -3.34 -5.59
N LEU A 52 -2.77 -3.21 -4.41
CA LEU A 52 -1.33 -2.95 -4.32
C LEU A 52 -0.52 -4.10 -4.95
N GLY A 53 0.63 -3.78 -5.54
CA GLY A 53 1.61 -4.80 -5.95
C GLY A 53 2.05 -5.61 -4.73
N LYS A 54 2.33 -6.90 -4.92
CA LYS A 54 2.83 -7.77 -3.85
C LYS A 54 3.83 -8.74 -4.45
N ILE A 55 5.07 -8.70 -3.97
CA ILE A 55 6.17 -9.54 -4.48
C ILE A 55 6.83 -10.22 -3.29
N ALA A 56 6.87 -11.56 -3.31
CA ALA A 56 7.68 -12.33 -2.39
C ALA A 56 9.11 -12.41 -2.92
N VAL A 57 10.08 -11.95 -2.15
CA VAL A 57 11.52 -11.99 -2.48
C VAL A 57 12.20 -12.95 -1.52
N GLN A 58 12.81 -14.00 -2.05
CA GLN A 58 13.34 -15.11 -1.25
C GLN A 58 14.74 -15.53 -1.69
N GLY A 59 15.57 -15.90 -0.74
CA GLY A 59 16.92 -16.44 -0.97
C GLY A 59 18.00 -15.83 -0.10
N PRO A 60 19.22 -16.39 -0.13
CA PRO A 60 20.32 -15.97 0.74
C PRO A 60 20.71 -14.50 0.55
N ASP A 61 20.56 -13.99 -0.68
CA ASP A 61 20.96 -12.63 -1.06
C ASP A 61 19.77 -11.66 -1.14
N ALA A 62 18.57 -12.06 -0.68
CA ALA A 62 17.37 -11.22 -0.77
C ALA A 62 17.55 -9.86 -0.08
N ALA A 63 18.20 -9.86 1.09
CA ALA A 63 18.54 -8.65 1.83
C ALA A 63 19.49 -7.73 1.03
N GLU A 64 20.54 -8.29 0.44
CA GLU A 64 21.51 -7.53 -0.36
C GLU A 64 20.87 -6.99 -1.64
N PHE A 65 20.02 -7.78 -2.30
CA PHE A 65 19.25 -7.32 -3.46
C PHE A 65 18.39 -6.11 -3.11
N LEU A 66 17.67 -6.16 -1.99
CA LEU A 66 16.85 -5.04 -1.54
C LEU A 66 17.67 -3.79 -1.21
N ASP A 67 18.88 -3.94 -0.66
CA ASP A 67 19.81 -2.80 -0.44
C ASP A 67 20.26 -2.14 -1.74
N ARG A 68 20.23 -2.85 -2.88
CA ARG A 68 20.56 -2.31 -4.20
C ARG A 68 19.36 -1.67 -4.90
N VAL A 69 18.15 -2.16 -4.63
CA VAL A 69 16.90 -1.68 -5.24
C VAL A 69 16.36 -0.44 -4.52
N TYR A 70 16.44 -0.43 -3.19
CA TYR A 70 15.94 0.66 -2.37
C TYR A 70 17.04 1.65 -1.99
N THR A 71 16.64 2.88 -1.72
CA THR A 71 17.53 3.95 -1.22
C THR A 71 18.01 3.74 0.22
N ASN A 72 17.39 2.82 0.98
CA ASN A 72 17.73 2.51 2.37
C ASN A 72 18.01 1.00 2.56
N MET A 73 18.60 0.63 3.70
CA MET A 73 19.19 -0.73 3.88
C MET A 73 18.24 -1.75 4.51
N PHE A 74 17.68 -2.67 3.76
CA PHE A 74 16.88 -3.80 4.26
C PHE A 74 17.68 -4.92 4.93
N SER A 75 18.98 -5.06 4.67
CA SER A 75 19.82 -6.07 5.34
C SER A 75 19.86 -5.95 6.86
N THR A 76 19.70 -4.73 7.37
CA THR A 76 19.65 -4.41 8.81
C THR A 76 18.25 -4.57 9.43
N LEU A 77 17.23 -4.85 8.63
CA LEU A 77 15.86 -4.99 9.12
C LEU A 77 15.73 -6.31 9.89
N ALA A 78 15.30 -6.27 11.15
CA ALA A 78 15.06 -7.48 11.93
C ALA A 78 13.86 -8.27 11.37
N VAL A 79 13.88 -9.60 11.53
CA VAL A 79 12.74 -10.47 11.23
C VAL A 79 11.51 -10.04 12.05
N GLY A 80 10.33 -10.09 11.43
CA GLY A 80 9.07 -9.64 12.02
C GLY A 80 8.89 -8.11 12.03
N LYS A 81 9.79 -7.36 11.38
CA LYS A 81 9.68 -5.91 11.20
C LYS A 81 9.44 -5.55 9.75
N ALA A 82 8.96 -4.33 9.56
CA ALA A 82 8.71 -3.74 8.26
C ALA A 82 9.47 -2.42 8.13
N ARG A 83 9.75 -2.03 6.89
CA ARG A 83 10.37 -0.74 6.58
C ARG A 83 9.80 -0.21 5.27
N TYR A 84 9.49 1.07 5.29
CA TYR A 84 9.15 1.82 4.08
C TYR A 84 10.45 2.16 3.31
N GLY A 85 10.41 2.02 2.00
CA GLY A 85 11.51 2.30 1.10
C GLY A 85 11.04 3.03 -0.15
N LEU A 86 11.97 3.77 -0.74
CA LEU A 86 11.81 4.45 -2.02
C LEU A 86 12.75 3.81 -3.04
N MET A 87 12.23 3.46 -4.22
CA MET A 87 12.99 3.00 -5.37
C MET A 87 13.21 4.15 -6.34
N LEU A 88 14.41 4.23 -6.91
CA LEU A 88 14.74 5.24 -7.90
C LEU A 88 15.01 4.59 -9.26
N ARG A 89 14.77 5.36 -10.31
CA ARG A 89 15.34 5.09 -11.63
C ARG A 89 16.85 5.34 -11.59
N GLU A 90 17.56 4.88 -12.62
CA GLU A 90 19.01 5.07 -12.75
C GLU A 90 19.44 6.55 -12.79
N ASP A 91 18.53 7.46 -13.16
CA ASP A 91 18.75 8.92 -13.13
C ASP A 91 18.50 9.57 -11.76
N GLY A 92 18.21 8.76 -10.74
CA GLY A 92 17.96 9.21 -9.36
C GLY A 92 16.56 9.77 -9.11
N LEU A 93 15.66 9.74 -10.09
CA LEU A 93 14.28 10.16 -9.91
C LEU A 93 13.45 9.05 -9.26
N ALA A 94 12.52 9.44 -8.38
CA ALA A 94 11.58 8.52 -7.76
C ALA A 94 10.84 7.69 -8.82
N PHE A 95 10.86 6.37 -8.64
CA PHE A 95 10.17 5.44 -9.52
C PHE A 95 8.90 4.90 -8.86
N ASP A 96 9.07 4.30 -7.68
CA ASP A 96 8.02 3.63 -6.93
C ASP A 96 8.41 3.59 -5.45
N ASP A 97 7.46 3.28 -4.58
CA ASP A 97 7.64 3.27 -3.13
C ASP A 97 6.74 2.24 -2.46
N GLY A 98 7.13 1.81 -1.26
CA GLY A 98 6.51 0.63 -0.71
C GLY A 98 6.94 0.32 0.70
N THR A 99 6.19 -0.56 1.34
CA THR A 99 6.60 -1.17 2.60
C THR A 99 7.02 -2.60 2.34
N THR A 100 8.16 -2.99 2.90
CA THR A 100 8.63 -4.37 2.81
C THR A 100 8.78 -4.95 4.22
N TRP A 101 8.22 -6.14 4.42
CA TRP A 101 8.27 -6.91 5.66
C TRP A 101 9.33 -8.00 5.54
N ARG A 102 10.18 -8.15 6.57
CA ARG A 102 11.08 -9.31 6.68
C ARG A 102 10.36 -10.42 7.44
N LEU A 103 9.84 -11.41 6.72
CA LEU A 103 9.05 -12.51 7.28
C LEU A 103 9.94 -13.62 7.87
N GLY A 104 11.15 -13.78 7.33
CA GLY A 104 12.15 -14.75 7.79
C GLY A 104 13.57 -14.25 7.49
N GLU A 105 14.59 -15.04 7.81
CA GLU A 105 15.99 -14.65 7.59
C GLU A 105 16.27 -14.32 6.10
N GLN A 106 15.62 -15.06 5.20
CA GLN A 106 15.80 -14.98 3.74
C GLN A 106 14.49 -14.68 3.01
N GLU A 107 13.45 -14.21 3.73
CA GLU A 107 12.10 -14.06 3.18
C GLU A 107 11.58 -12.64 3.41
N PHE A 108 11.24 -11.97 2.32
CA PHE A 108 10.68 -10.62 2.33
C PHE A 108 9.38 -10.59 1.53
N LEU A 109 8.41 -9.81 2.02
CA LEU A 109 7.20 -9.46 1.29
C LEU A 109 7.20 -7.97 1.04
N MET A 110 7.28 -7.60 -0.22
CA MET A 110 7.28 -6.22 -0.70
C MET A 110 5.91 -5.85 -1.23
N THR A 111 5.44 -4.65 -0.91
CA THR A 111 4.22 -4.05 -1.47
C THR A 111 4.51 -2.73 -2.14
#